data_AF-A0A1H2R7J7-F1
#
_entry.id   AF-A0A1H2R7J7-F1
#
_cell.length_a   1.000
_cell.length_b   1.000
_cell.length_c   1.000
_cell.angle_alpha   90.00
_cell.angle_beta   90.00
_cell.angle_gamma   90.00
#
_symmetry.space_group_name_H-M   'P 1'
#
loop_
_entity.id
_entity.type
_entity.pdbx_description
1 polymer ?
#
loop_
_entity_poly.entity_id
_entity_poly.type
_entity_poly.pdbx_seq_one_letter_code
_entity_poly.pdbx_strand_id
1 'polypeptide(L)'
;MNNQLLVTIEKKDFKYFISRLYDEYFEDYVYEVLGDEDNEKSVVVLFEGMNYCIDLCKKYGFHLPFNSIKEYFITDFEDGEIIYNKLYKRYLEEDKIYNYENKDFRERFTNDEL
;
A
#
# COMPACT_ATOMS: atom_id res chain seq x y z
N MET A 1 6.96 -22.27 24.89
CA MET A 1 6.07 -21.26 24.31
C MET A 1 6.91 -20.03 24.06
N ASN A 2 7.23 -19.74 22.81
CA ASN A 2 7.85 -18.46 22.45
C ASN A 2 6.79 -17.38 22.68
N ASN A 3 6.92 -16.63 23.77
CA ASN A 3 6.30 -15.32 23.86
C ASN A 3 7.02 -14.45 22.83
N GLN A 4 6.57 -14.51 21.57
CA GLN A 4 6.79 -13.39 20.65
C GLN A 4 6.31 -12.15 21.42
N LEU A 5 7.22 -11.22 21.68
CA LEU A 5 6.92 -9.93 22.28
C LEU A 5 5.87 -9.27 21.38
N LEU A 6 4.60 -9.46 21.72
CA LEU A 6 3.50 -8.70 21.15
C LEU A 6 3.77 -7.25 21.53
N VAL A 7 4.30 -6.48 20.58
CA VAL A 7 4.40 -5.03 20.72
C VAL A 7 2.97 -4.51 20.79
N THR A 8 2.51 -4.23 22.00
CA THR A 8 1.20 -3.62 22.21
C THR A 8 1.35 -2.12 21.97
N ILE A 9 0.72 -1.62 20.91
CA ILE A 9 0.74 -0.20 20.56
C ILE A 9 -0.56 0.48 21.00
N GLU A 10 -0.46 1.66 21.61
CA GLU A 10 -1.66 2.43 21.91
C GLU A 10 -2.31 2.95 20.63
N LYS A 11 -3.65 3.11 20.64
CA LYS A 11 -4.40 3.60 19.48
C LYS A 11 -3.86 4.95 18.96
N LYS A 12 -3.43 5.85 19.86
CA LYS A 12 -2.88 7.16 19.50
C LYS A 12 -1.55 7.05 18.77
N ASP A 13 -0.69 6.12 19.18
CA ASP A 13 0.63 5.92 18.59
C ASP A 13 0.49 5.21 17.26
N PHE A 14 -0.39 4.22 17.15
CA PHE A 14 -0.73 3.61 15.87
C PHE A 14 -1.31 4.63 14.88
N LYS A 15 -2.17 5.55 15.35
CA LYS A 15 -2.66 6.66 14.52
C LYS A 15 -1.49 7.47 13.96
N TYR A 16 -0.55 7.85 14.82
CA TYR A 16 0.64 8.58 14.42
C TYR A 16 1.44 7.80 13.39
N PHE A 17 1.77 6.53 13.64
CA PHE A 17 2.53 5.71 12.68
C PHE A 17 1.84 5.56 11.33
N ILE A 18 0.52 5.35 11.30
CA ILE A 18 -0.22 5.25 10.03
C ILE A 18 -0.22 6.60 9.30
N SER A 19 -0.44 7.72 10.00
CA SER A 19 -0.34 9.04 9.39
C SER A 19 1.05 9.28 8.81
N ARG A 20 2.11 8.88 9.51
CA ARG A 20 3.50 8.98 9.01
C ARG A 20 3.76 8.07 7.82
N LEU A 21 3.33 6.82 7.87
CA LEU A 21 3.46 5.90 6.74
C LEU A 21 2.72 6.41 5.50
N TYR A 22 1.55 7.02 5.71
CA TYR A 22 0.78 7.62 4.63
C TYR A 22 1.46 8.86 4.05
N ASP A 23 1.66 9.89 4.88
CA ASP A 23 2.16 11.20 4.44
C ASP A 23 3.59 11.12 3.91
N GLU A 24 4.44 10.29 4.51
CA GLU A 24 5.90 10.31 4.26
C GLU A 24 6.43 9.19 3.38
N TYR A 25 5.60 8.19 3.08
CA TYR A 25 6.07 7.04 2.30
C TYR A 25 5.12 6.72 1.16
N PHE A 26 3.82 6.66 1.40
CA PHE A 26 2.88 6.35 0.33
C PHE A 26 2.73 7.49 -0.68
N GLU A 27 2.60 8.73 -0.21
CA GLU A 27 2.48 9.88 -1.12
C GLU A 27 3.73 10.04 -1.99
N ASP A 28 4.92 9.97 -1.38
CA ASP A 28 6.19 10.03 -2.11
C ASP A 28 6.31 8.88 -3.14
N TYR A 29 5.98 7.65 -2.75
CA TYR A 29 6.06 6.51 -3.66
C TYR A 29 5.05 6.59 -4.82
N VAL A 30 3.87 7.18 -4.60
CA VAL A 30 2.92 7.48 -5.69
C VAL A 30 3.58 8.40 -6.71
N TYR A 31 4.22 9.50 -6.28
CA TYR A 31 4.90 10.40 -7.20
C TYR A 31 6.08 9.74 -7.91
N GLU A 32 6.85 8.89 -7.21
CA GLU A 32 7.92 8.11 -7.85
C GLU A 32 7.38 7.21 -8.96
N VAL A 33 6.30 6.46 -8.70
CA VAL A 33 5.67 5.57 -9.69
C VAL A 33 5.06 6.36 -10.85
N LEU A 34 4.51 7.55 -10.61
CA LEU A 34 3.96 8.40 -11.66
C LEU A 34 5.04 9.00 -12.56
N GLY A 35 6.21 9.34 -12.01
CA GLY A 35 7.36 9.85 -12.74
C GLY A 35 8.26 8.76 -13.35
N ASP A 36 7.97 7.49 -13.09
CA ASP A 36 8.76 6.34 -13.54
C ASP A 36 8.44 5.94 -14.99
N GLU A 37 9.07 6.64 -15.93
CA GLU A 37 8.89 6.39 -17.38
C GLU A 37 9.46 5.03 -17.83
N ASP A 38 10.54 4.58 -17.19
CA ASP A 38 11.26 3.33 -17.53
C ASP A 38 10.68 2.08 -16.85
N ASN A 39 9.65 2.24 -16.02
CA ASN A 39 8.99 1.19 -15.26
C ASN A 39 9.89 0.46 -14.23
N GLU A 40 10.84 1.16 -13.61
CA GLU A 40 11.72 0.63 -12.57
C GLU A 40 11.03 0.49 -11.19
N LYS A 41 9.97 1.25 -10.92
CA LYS A 41 9.26 1.29 -9.63
C LYS A 41 8.06 0.35 -9.62
N SER A 42 8.03 -0.63 -8.73
CA SER A 42 6.93 -1.61 -8.71
C SER A 42 5.55 -1.01 -8.43
N VAL A 43 4.61 -1.18 -9.38
CA VAL A 43 3.20 -0.82 -9.17
C VAL A 43 2.50 -1.86 -8.30
N VAL A 44 2.97 -3.11 -8.29
CA VAL A 44 2.49 -4.13 -7.35
C VAL A 44 2.77 -3.73 -5.91
N VAL A 45 3.99 -3.25 -5.60
CA VAL A 45 4.31 -2.73 -4.25
C VAL A 45 3.38 -1.59 -3.86
N LEU A 46 3.12 -0.65 -4.78
CA LEU A 46 2.20 0.47 -4.54
C LEU A 46 0.79 -0.05 -4.22
N PHE A 47 0.23 -0.89 -5.11
CA PHE A 47 -1.15 -1.34 -5.00
C PHE A 47 -1.37 -2.24 -3.79
N GLU A 48 -0.53 -3.25 -3.61
CA GLU A 48 -0.68 -4.18 -2.50
C GLU A 48 -0.37 -3.49 -1.16
N GLY A 49 0.60 -2.59 -1.11
CA GLY A 49 0.96 -1.86 0.11
C GLY A 49 -0.14 -0.91 0.57
N MET A 50 -0.73 -0.14 -0.36
CA MET A 50 -1.85 0.74 -0.03
C MET A 50 -3.10 -0.06 0.36
N ASN A 51 -3.41 -1.16 -0.34
CA ASN A 51 -4.54 -2.03 0.03
C ASN A 51 -4.35 -2.62 1.43
N TYR A 52 -3.14 -3.10 1.73
CA TYR A 52 -2.79 -3.59 3.06
C TYR A 52 -2.98 -2.51 4.13
N CYS A 53 -2.53 -1.28 3.87
CA CYS A 53 -2.71 -0.15 4.80
C CYS A 53 -4.20 0.18 5.03
N ILE A 54 -5.00 0.22 3.96
CA ILE A 54 -6.46 0.45 4.03
C ILE A 54 -7.12 -0.62 4.90
N ASP A 55 -6.81 -1.89 4.68
CA ASP A 55 -7.39 -3.00 5.44
C ASP A 55 -6.95 -2.98 6.91
N LEU A 56 -5.70 -2.61 7.17
CA LEU A 56 -5.19 -2.41 8.52
C LEU A 56 -5.94 -1.28 9.23
N CYS A 57 -6.15 -0.13 8.57
CA CYS A 57 -6.92 0.98 9.10
C CYS A 57 -8.35 0.56 9.45
N LYS A 58 -9.03 -0.14 8.53
CA LYS A 58 -10.38 -0.68 8.75
C LYS A 58 -10.43 -1.61 9.95
N LYS A 59 -9.49 -2.56 10.04
CA LYS A 59 -9.39 -3.55 11.13
C LYS A 59 -9.29 -2.90 12.52
N TYR A 60 -8.56 -1.79 12.63
CA TYR A 60 -8.34 -1.09 13.90
C TYR A 60 -9.26 0.13 14.12
N GLY A 61 -10.25 0.34 13.24
CA GLY A 61 -11.25 1.42 13.36
C GLY A 61 -10.67 2.81 13.13
N PHE A 62 -9.72 2.93 12.19
CA PHE A 62 -9.21 4.19 11.65
C PHE A 62 -9.89 4.48 10.31
N HIS A 63 -10.18 5.76 10.09
CA HIS A 63 -10.83 6.23 8.88
C HIS A 63 -9.80 7.00 8.06
N LEU A 64 -9.52 6.49 6.87
CA LEU A 64 -8.80 7.21 5.82
C LEU A 64 -9.81 8.08 5.02
N PRO A 65 -9.35 9.13 4.33
CA PRO A 65 -10.24 9.96 3.49
C PRO A 65 -10.75 9.23 2.24
N PHE A 66 -10.27 8.02 1.98
CA PHE A 66 -10.67 7.13 0.89
C PHE A 66 -10.80 5.69 1.41
N ASN A 67 -11.58 4.87 0.71
CA ASN A 67 -11.83 3.46 1.05
C ASN A 67 -11.16 2.47 0.10
N SER A 68 -10.56 2.98 -0.98
CA SER A 68 -9.85 2.22 -2.01
C SER A 68 -8.78 3.09 -2.67
N ILE A 69 -7.79 2.45 -3.28
CA ILE A 69 -6.75 3.14 -4.08
C ILE A 69 -7.37 3.90 -5.26
N LYS A 70 -8.39 3.33 -5.89
CA LYS A 70 -9.13 4.01 -6.96
C LYS A 70 -9.72 5.34 -6.48
N GLU A 71 -10.36 5.31 -5.32
CA GLU A 71 -10.93 6.51 -4.71
C GLU A 71 -9.85 7.54 -4.39
N TYR A 72 -8.73 7.13 -3.79
CA TYR A 72 -7.56 7.99 -3.57
C TYR A 72 -7.12 8.73 -4.85
N PHE A 73 -6.92 8.00 -5.96
CA PHE A 73 -6.49 8.64 -7.20
C PHE A 73 -7.53 9.61 -7.75
N ILE A 74 -8.82 9.26 -7.68
CA ILE A 74 -9.91 10.11 -8.18
C ILE A 74 -10.09 11.37 -7.34
N THR A 75 -9.85 11.31 -6.02
CA THR A 75 -10.00 12.48 -5.14
C THR A 75 -8.81 13.42 -5.21
N ASP A 76 -7.60 12.87 -5.39
CA ASP A 76 -6.37 13.63 -5.13
C ASP A 76 -5.69 14.12 -6.43
N PHE A 77 -6.12 13.64 -7.61
CA PHE A 77 -5.54 14.01 -8.90
C PHE A 77 -6.60 14.44 -9.92
N GLU A 78 -6.33 15.51 -10.68
CA GLU A 78 -7.24 16.06 -11.70
C GLU A 78 -7.62 15.01 -12.77
N ASP A 79 -6.67 14.21 -13.23
CA ASP A 79 -6.86 13.09 -14.17
C ASP A 79 -6.90 11.73 -13.47
N GLY A 80 -7.35 11.68 -12.21
CA GLY A 80 -7.26 10.53 -11.32
C GLY A 80 -7.76 9.21 -11.89
N GLU A 81 -8.91 9.21 -12.57
CA GLU A 81 -9.46 8.00 -13.19
C GLU A 81 -8.56 7.47 -14.33
N ILE A 82 -7.97 8.37 -15.13
CA ILE A 82 -7.05 8.01 -16.22
C ILE A 82 -5.76 7.44 -15.64
N ILE A 83 -5.20 8.12 -14.63
CA ILE A 83 -4.00 7.69 -13.91
C ILE A 83 -4.19 6.31 -13.31
N TYR A 84 -5.27 6.12 -12.53
CA TYR A 84 -5.59 4.83 -11.92
C TYR A 84 -5.69 3.72 -12.97
N ASN A 85 -6.42 3.95 -14.07
CA ASN A 85 -6.59 2.93 -15.10
C ASN A 85 -5.27 2.57 -15.80
N LYS A 86 -4.36 3.54 -15.99
CA LYS A 86 -3.01 3.29 -16.52
C LYS A 86 -2.20 2.43 -15.56
N LEU A 87 -2.14 2.81 -14.29
CA LEU A 87 -1.40 2.06 -13.27
C LEU A 87 -1.99 0.67 -13.05
N TYR A 88 -3.32 0.54 -13.00
CA TYR A 88 -3.97 -0.75 -12.80
C TYR A 88 -3.70 -1.74 -13.94
N LYS A 89 -3.58 -1.27 -15.19
CA LYS A 89 -3.13 -2.14 -16.30
C LYS A 89 -1.72 -2.66 -16.07
N ARG A 90 -0.79 -1.78 -15.67
CA ARG A 90 0.58 -2.14 -15.33
C ARG A 90 0.64 -3.10 -14.14
N TYR A 91 -0.17 -2.87 -13.10
CA TYR A 91 -0.34 -3.76 -11.96
C TYR A 91 -0.72 -5.18 -12.42
N LEU A 92 -1.74 -5.33 -13.27
CA LEU A 92 -2.18 -6.64 -13.75
C LEU A 92 -1.15 -7.37 -14.62
N GLU A 93 -0.25 -6.64 -15.28
CA GLU A 93 0.86 -7.22 -16.05
C GLU A 93 2.01 -7.61 -15.13
N GLU A 94 2.36 -6.73 -14.21
CA GLU A 94 3.45 -6.93 -13.25
C GLU A 94 3.11 -8.06 -12.27
N ASP A 95 1.92 -8.08 -11.67
CA ASP A 95 1.49 -9.09 -10.69
C ASP A 95 1.57 -10.53 -11.23
N LYS A 96 1.46 -10.73 -12.55
CA LYS A 96 1.66 -12.05 -13.18
C LYS A 96 3.09 -12.56 -13.10
N ILE A 97 4.06 -11.64 -13.05
CA ILE A 97 5.49 -11.95 -12.87
C ILE A 97 5.73 -12.38 -11.42
N TYR A 98 4.92 -11.85 -10.50
CA TYR A 98 4.96 -12.18 -9.09
C TYR A 98 4.33 -13.59 -8.90
N ASN A 99 5.15 -14.64 -9.01
CA ASN A 99 4.74 -16.03 -8.78
C ASN A 99 4.66 -16.37 -7.27
N TYR A 100 3.68 -15.79 -6.58
CA TYR A 100 3.49 -15.98 -5.13
C TYR A 100 2.21 -16.77 -4.88
N GLU A 101 2.28 -18.09 -5.03
CA GLU A 101 1.19 -18.95 -4.55
C GLU A 101 1.00 -18.75 -3.04
N ASN A 102 -0.18 -18.25 -2.66
CA ASN A 102 -0.72 -18.19 -1.29
C ASN A 102 0.05 -17.34 -0.26
N LYS A 103 0.82 -16.32 -0.67
CA LYS A 103 1.49 -15.40 0.26
C LYS A 103 0.75 -14.07 0.45
N ASP A 104 0.64 -13.58 1.68
CA ASP A 104 0.12 -12.24 2.03
C ASP A 104 1.13 -11.13 1.69
N PHE A 105 0.70 -9.85 1.69
CA PHE A 105 1.58 -8.71 1.37
C PHE A 105 2.88 -8.68 2.20
N ARG A 106 2.82 -9.00 3.49
CA ARG A 106 4.04 -9.04 4.33
C ARG A 106 4.93 -10.18 3.87
N GLU A 107 4.37 -11.37 3.65
CA GLU A 107 5.13 -12.53 3.16
C GLU A 107 5.72 -12.33 1.76
N ARG A 108 5.17 -11.41 0.96
CA ARG A 108 5.67 -11.03 -0.37
C ARG A 108 6.81 -10.01 -0.31
N PHE A 109 6.77 -9.06 0.62
CA PHE A 109 7.62 -7.86 0.62
C PHE A 109 8.49 -7.66 1.86
N THR A 110 8.36 -8.53 2.87
CA THR A 110 9.30 -8.64 3.98
C THR A 110 9.99 -10.00 3.93
N ASN A 111 11.32 -10.02 4.04
CA ASN A 111 12.14 -11.25 4.07
C ASN A 111 12.01 -11.98 5.42
N ASP A 112 10.81 -12.04 5.96
CA ASP A 112 10.60 -12.38 7.35
C ASP A 112 10.24 -13.86 7.49
N GLU A 113 11.30 -14.66 7.67
CA GLU A 113 11.29 -15.74 8.67
C GLU A 113 11.00 -15.11 10.06
N LEU A 114 9.73 -14.78 10.35
CA LEU A 114 9.25 -14.31 11.65
C LEU A 114 8.65 -15.43 12.50
#